data_AF-A0A7V2CNB4-F1
#
_entry.id   AF-A0A7V2CNB4-F1
#
_cell.length_a   1.000
_cell.length_b   1.000
_cell.length_c   1.000
_cell.angle_alpha   90.00
_cell.angle_beta   90.00
_cell.angle_gamma   90.00
#
_symmetry.space_group_name_H-M   'P 1'
#
loop_
_entity.id
_entity.type
_entity.pdbx_description
1 polymer ?
#
loop_
_entity_poly.entity_id
_entity_poly.type
_entity_poly.pdbx_seq_one_letter_code
_entity_poly.pdbx_strand_id
1 'polypeptide(L)'
;MSAEHRPTAAPTCVRCDYNLTGLPGNTCPECGWCIDWRLAALDKEQRRSGTPAHRATGWRVLDQTALTVLLMLFAPWRFARQLRYDERLWPALSVAFIAPSLSLAVWWVFNFQPDHWLAQLRDFLHVLPVYVSGAITVMMCDSLAFATLHRDRSNPAFSWRRRLRFWVLVSLYSTCFVGAWPLTEVPWASPLEANFVWVGDLRVGLWSKLRDSAGVTLIFYWWWMVLGTVLLLRNRPRWLVLVCVLLVYLSAWGGSIVGSWAYALLGEGLW
;
A
#
# COMPACT_ATOMS: atom_id res chain seq x y z
N MET A 1 30.65 17.89 -22.37
CA MET A 1 31.26 17.13 -21.25
C MET A 1 30.16 16.32 -20.59
N SER A 2 30.04 15.04 -20.92
CA SER A 2 29.06 14.14 -20.29
C SER A 2 29.54 13.85 -18.88
N ALA A 3 28.75 14.22 -17.87
CA ALA A 3 29.05 13.89 -16.48
C ALA A 3 29.19 12.36 -16.37
N GLU A 4 30.39 11.90 -16.06
CA GLU A 4 30.69 10.49 -15.84
C GLU A 4 29.86 9.99 -14.66
N HIS A 5 28.83 9.20 -14.97
CA HIS A 5 27.89 8.69 -14.00
C HIS A 5 28.60 7.60 -13.19
N ARG A 6 29.27 7.98 -12.10
CA ARG A 6 29.84 7.01 -11.16
C ARG A 6 28.70 6.14 -10.63
N PRO A 7 28.70 4.81 -10.89
CA PRO A 7 27.70 3.93 -10.30
C PRO A 7 27.85 3.99 -8.79
N THR A 8 26.78 4.39 -8.10
CA THR A 8 26.78 4.62 -6.65
C THR A 8 26.59 3.35 -5.82
N ALA A 9 26.31 2.21 -6.46
CA ALA A 9 26.14 0.93 -5.81
C ALA A 9 27.18 -0.08 -6.33
N ALA A 10 27.72 -0.89 -5.42
CA ALA A 10 28.58 -2.02 -5.76
C ALA A 10 27.84 -2.98 -6.70
N PRO A 11 28.45 -3.43 -7.80
CA PRO A 11 27.82 -4.37 -8.72
C PRO A 11 27.54 -5.68 -7.99
N THR A 12 26.36 -6.26 -8.20
CA THR A 12 25.96 -7.53 -7.58
C THR A 12 25.45 -8.51 -8.63
N CYS A 13 25.73 -9.80 -8.44
CA CYS A 13 25.24 -10.84 -9.32
C CYS A 13 23.71 -10.82 -9.38
N VAL A 14 23.15 -10.89 -10.58
CA VAL A 14 21.70 -10.82 -10.82
C VAL A 14 20.99 -12.07 -10.31
N ARG A 15 21.70 -13.20 -10.21
CA ARG A 15 21.13 -14.50 -9.84
C ARG A 15 21.20 -14.79 -8.34
N CYS A 16 22.33 -14.48 -7.69
CA CYS A 16 22.57 -14.84 -6.29
C CYS A 16 22.86 -13.64 -5.37
N ASP A 17 22.79 -12.40 -5.87
CA ASP A 17 23.11 -11.17 -5.13
C ASP A 17 24.56 -11.07 -4.59
N TYR A 18 25.48 -11.95 -5.01
CA TYR A 18 26.89 -11.88 -4.59
C TYR A 18 27.55 -10.56 -5.01
N ASN A 19 28.35 -9.96 -4.14
CA ASN A 19 29.07 -8.71 -4.41
C ASN A 19 30.20 -8.96 -5.41
N LEU A 20 30.14 -8.31 -6.57
CA LEU A 20 31.09 -8.47 -7.68
C LEU A 20 32.21 -7.42 -7.66
N THR A 21 32.31 -6.63 -6.58
CA THR A 21 33.35 -5.60 -6.44
C THR A 21 34.74 -6.23 -6.46
N GLY A 22 35.61 -5.77 -7.37
CA GLY A 22 36.98 -6.26 -7.48
C GLY A 22 37.12 -7.60 -8.22
N LEU A 23 36.04 -8.16 -8.78
CA LEU A 23 36.11 -9.41 -9.52
C LEU A 23 36.68 -9.18 -10.93
N PRO A 24 37.75 -9.88 -11.36
CA PRO A 24 38.38 -9.67 -12.67
C PRO A 24 37.69 -10.44 -13.82
N GLY A 25 36.83 -11.42 -13.51
CA GLY A 25 36.24 -12.32 -14.49
C GLY A 25 34.77 -12.04 -14.80
N ASN A 26 34.28 -12.54 -15.94
CA ASN A 26 32.88 -12.43 -16.35
C ASN A 26 31.99 -13.55 -15.81
N THR A 27 32.41 -14.27 -14.76
CA THR A 27 31.62 -15.38 -14.20
C THR A 27 31.51 -15.21 -12.69
N CYS A 28 30.29 -15.31 -12.16
CA CYS A 28 30.05 -15.22 -10.73
C CYS A 28 30.63 -16.46 -10.02
N PRO A 29 31.48 -16.28 -8.99
CA PRO A 29 32.13 -17.41 -8.30
C PRO A 29 31.13 -18.28 -7.51
N GLU A 30 30.02 -17.70 -7.04
CA GLU A 30 29.03 -18.42 -6.24
C GLU A 30 28.08 -19.29 -7.07
N CYS A 31 27.66 -18.83 -8.24
CA CYS A 31 26.58 -19.47 -9.00
C CYS A 31 26.94 -19.83 -10.44
N GLY A 32 28.17 -19.56 -10.89
CA GLY A 32 28.64 -19.85 -12.24
C GLY A 32 27.97 -19.04 -13.35
N TRP A 33 27.14 -18.04 -13.00
CA TRP A 33 26.42 -17.24 -14.00
C TRP A 33 27.38 -16.27 -14.73
N CYS A 34 27.27 -16.20 -16.05
CA CYS A 34 28.01 -15.23 -16.86
C CYS A 34 27.46 -13.82 -16.60
N ILE A 35 28.32 -12.93 -16.11
CA ILE A 35 27.98 -11.59 -15.64
C ILE A 35 27.78 -10.66 -16.83
N ASP A 36 26.56 -10.19 -17.02
CA ASP A 36 26.32 -8.96 -17.79
C ASP A 36 26.65 -7.75 -16.89
N TRP A 37 27.81 -7.14 -17.10
CA TRP A 37 28.26 -5.99 -16.30
C TRP A 37 27.35 -4.76 -16.42
N ARG A 38 26.65 -4.59 -17.56
CA ARG A 38 25.66 -3.51 -17.69
C ARG A 38 24.49 -3.75 -16.76
N LEU A 39 24.01 -5.00 -16.70
CA LEU A 39 22.92 -5.36 -15.78
C LEU A 39 23.38 -5.40 -14.32
N ALA A 40 24.59 -5.88 -14.05
CA ALA A 40 25.15 -5.97 -12.70
C ALA A 40 25.44 -4.60 -12.06
N ALA A 41 25.74 -3.60 -12.90
CA ALA A 41 25.90 -2.21 -12.48
C ALA A 41 24.58 -1.50 -12.15
N LEU A 42 23.44 -2.04 -12.59
CA LEU A 42 22.13 -1.49 -12.24
C LEU A 42 21.79 -1.79 -10.78
N ASP A 43 21.14 -0.80 -10.13
CA ASP A 43 20.58 -1.00 -8.81
C ASP A 43 19.61 -2.20 -8.82
N LYS A 44 19.57 -2.97 -7.74
CA LYS A 44 18.68 -4.13 -7.58
C LYS A 44 17.23 -3.77 -7.87
N GLU A 45 16.83 -2.58 -7.47
CA GLU A 45 15.51 -2.03 -7.73
C GLU A 45 15.26 -1.77 -9.22
N GLN A 46 16.26 -1.26 -9.96
CA GLN A 46 16.15 -0.97 -11.39
C GLN A 46 16.10 -2.24 -12.26
N ARG A 47 16.68 -3.34 -11.78
CA ARG A 47 16.66 -4.65 -12.46
C ARG A 47 15.29 -5.33 -12.46
N ARG A 48 14.34 -4.85 -11.68
CA ARG A 48 13.01 -5.47 -11.64
C ARG A 48 12.19 -5.15 -12.88
N SER A 49 11.30 -6.06 -13.22
CA SER A 49 10.41 -5.94 -14.38
C SER A 49 9.49 -4.73 -14.31
N GLY A 50 9.17 -4.24 -13.11
CA GLY A 50 8.06 -3.32 -12.89
C GLY A 50 6.72 -4.04 -12.89
N THR A 51 5.70 -3.37 -12.35
CA THR A 51 4.30 -3.80 -12.47
C THR A 51 3.82 -3.80 -13.93
N PRO A 52 2.71 -4.49 -14.24
CA PRO A 52 2.05 -4.37 -15.54
C PRO A 52 1.79 -2.90 -15.94
N ALA A 53 1.27 -2.07 -15.01
CA ALA A 53 1.01 -0.65 -15.25
C ALA A 53 2.27 0.14 -15.62
N HIS A 54 3.41 -0.14 -15.00
CA HIS A 54 4.68 0.51 -15.31
C HIS A 54 5.19 0.22 -16.73
N ARG A 55 4.99 -1.01 -17.19
CA ARG A 55 5.43 -1.45 -18.53
C ARG A 55 4.54 -0.94 -19.66
N ALA A 56 3.37 -0.41 -19.31
CA ALA A 56 2.38 0.05 -20.28
C ALA A 56 2.65 1.48 -20.74
N THR A 57 2.24 1.78 -21.97
CA THR A 57 2.31 3.11 -22.58
C THR A 57 0.96 3.49 -23.21
N GLY A 58 0.67 4.79 -23.28
CA GLY A 58 -0.58 5.31 -23.82
C GLY A 58 -1.83 4.84 -23.04
N TRP A 59 -2.90 4.56 -23.77
CA TRP A 59 -4.20 4.15 -23.22
C TRP A 59 -4.21 2.77 -22.56
N ARG A 60 -3.31 1.87 -22.99
CA ARG A 60 -3.18 0.52 -22.40
C ARG A 60 -2.85 0.53 -20.92
N VAL A 61 -2.40 1.67 -20.38
CA VAL A 61 -2.07 1.75 -18.96
C VAL A 61 -3.32 1.58 -18.08
N LEU A 62 -4.54 1.90 -18.55
CA LEU A 62 -5.77 1.65 -17.79
C LEU A 62 -5.98 0.14 -17.57
N ASP A 63 -5.98 -0.65 -18.64
CA ASP A 63 -6.12 -2.11 -18.58
C ASP A 63 -5.01 -2.75 -17.73
N GLN A 64 -3.78 -2.25 -17.88
CA GLN A 64 -2.63 -2.75 -17.13
C GLN A 64 -2.64 -2.29 -15.67
N THR A 65 -3.33 -1.18 -15.34
CA THR A 65 -3.60 -0.77 -13.95
C THR A 65 -4.58 -1.74 -13.31
N ALA A 66 -5.64 -2.12 -14.01
CA ALA A 66 -6.54 -3.17 -13.54
C ALA A 66 -5.79 -4.49 -13.29
N LEU A 67 -4.90 -4.90 -14.21
CA LEU A 67 -4.04 -6.08 -14.00
C LEU A 67 -3.07 -5.92 -12.81
N THR A 68 -2.53 -4.72 -12.56
CA THR A 68 -1.72 -4.46 -11.37
C THR A 68 -2.54 -4.60 -10.10
N VAL A 69 -3.78 -4.10 -10.09
CA VAL A 69 -4.72 -4.28 -8.97
C VAL A 69 -5.04 -5.75 -8.76
N LEU A 70 -5.34 -6.49 -9.83
CA LEU A 70 -5.57 -7.94 -9.76
C LEU A 70 -4.32 -8.69 -9.27
N LEU A 71 -3.12 -8.27 -9.67
CA LEU A 71 -1.87 -8.85 -9.18
C LEU A 71 -1.66 -8.56 -7.68
N MET A 72 -1.95 -7.35 -7.25
CA MET A 72 -1.88 -6.94 -5.84
C MET A 72 -2.91 -7.70 -4.99
N LEU A 73 -4.12 -7.89 -5.53
CA LEU A 73 -5.15 -8.73 -4.96
C LEU A 73 -4.66 -10.18 -4.96
N PHE A 74 -4.66 -10.91 -6.07
CA PHE A 74 -4.47 -12.37 -6.01
C PHE A 74 -3.04 -12.87 -5.77
N ALA A 75 -2.01 -12.03 -5.93
CA ALA A 75 -0.62 -12.44 -5.78
C ALA A 75 0.27 -11.35 -5.15
N PRO A 76 0.03 -10.96 -3.88
CA PRO A 76 0.72 -9.84 -3.23
C PRO A 76 2.24 -10.01 -3.21
N TRP A 77 2.75 -11.25 -3.17
CA TRP A 77 4.19 -11.52 -3.24
C TRP A 77 4.79 -11.22 -4.61
N ARG A 78 4.04 -11.44 -5.70
CA ARG A 78 4.48 -11.08 -7.05
C ARG A 78 4.44 -9.58 -7.22
N PHE A 79 3.37 -8.92 -6.78
CA PHE A 79 3.27 -7.46 -6.76
C PHE A 79 4.46 -6.84 -6.00
N ALA A 80 4.69 -7.29 -4.77
CA ALA A 80 5.80 -6.83 -3.93
C ALA A 80 7.18 -7.09 -4.57
N ARG A 81 7.36 -8.12 -5.39
CA ARG A 81 8.62 -8.36 -6.13
C ARG A 81 8.76 -7.53 -7.40
N GLN A 82 7.64 -7.09 -7.99
CA GLN A 82 7.63 -6.38 -9.27
C GLN A 82 7.65 -4.86 -9.09
N LEU A 83 7.05 -4.33 -8.02
CA LEU A 83 6.93 -2.89 -7.78
C LEU A 83 8.29 -2.19 -7.77
N ARG A 84 8.47 -1.14 -8.57
CA ARG A 84 9.68 -0.31 -8.57
C ARG A 84 9.45 1.06 -7.93
N TYR A 85 10.53 1.70 -7.47
CA TYR A 85 10.44 3.06 -6.92
C TYR A 85 10.23 4.14 -7.99
N ASP A 86 10.64 3.85 -9.23
CA ASP A 86 10.55 4.76 -10.37
C ASP A 86 9.26 4.60 -11.18
N GLU A 87 8.31 3.78 -10.69
CA GLU A 87 6.99 3.69 -11.29
C GLU A 87 6.30 5.06 -11.30
N ARG A 88 5.52 5.29 -12.34
CA ARG A 88 4.70 6.50 -12.46
C ARG A 88 3.69 6.49 -11.31
N LEU A 89 3.45 7.65 -10.69
CA LEU A 89 2.51 7.77 -9.57
C LEU A 89 1.05 7.73 -10.04
N TRP A 90 0.78 8.14 -11.27
CA TRP A 90 -0.58 8.32 -11.75
C TRP A 90 -1.44 7.03 -11.74
N PRO A 91 -0.93 5.81 -12.05
CA PRO A 91 -1.73 4.60 -11.95
C PRO A 91 -2.14 4.34 -10.49
N ALA A 92 -1.21 4.52 -9.55
CA ALA A 92 -1.51 4.37 -8.13
C ALA A 92 -2.51 5.44 -7.64
N LEU A 93 -2.39 6.68 -8.11
CA LEU A 93 -3.37 7.75 -7.85
C LEU A 93 -4.75 7.41 -8.40
N SER A 94 -4.81 6.82 -9.61
CA SER A 94 -6.09 6.40 -10.19
C SER A 94 -6.76 5.32 -9.34
N VAL A 95 -6.00 4.38 -8.79
CA VAL A 95 -6.51 3.37 -7.85
C VAL A 95 -6.99 4.02 -6.55
N ALA A 96 -6.18 4.92 -5.99
CA ALA A 96 -6.51 5.66 -4.77
C ALA A 96 -7.75 6.56 -4.91
N PHE A 97 -8.08 7.00 -6.12
CA PHE A 97 -9.28 7.79 -6.40
C PHE A 97 -10.49 6.91 -6.75
N ILE A 98 -10.33 5.95 -7.66
CA ILE A 98 -11.42 5.11 -8.16
C ILE A 98 -12.02 4.25 -7.05
N ALA A 99 -11.18 3.63 -6.21
CA ALA A 99 -11.67 2.72 -5.18
C ALA A 99 -12.58 3.38 -4.12
N PRO A 100 -12.23 4.54 -3.53
CA PRO A 100 -13.16 5.24 -2.65
C PRO A 100 -14.36 5.80 -3.39
N SER A 101 -14.21 6.33 -4.60
CA SER A 101 -15.35 6.80 -5.40
C SER A 101 -16.34 5.67 -5.69
N LEU A 102 -15.86 4.48 -6.02
CA LEU A 102 -16.70 3.30 -6.24
C LEU A 102 -17.40 2.88 -4.96
N SER A 103 -16.69 2.86 -3.83
CA SER A 103 -17.27 2.47 -2.54
C SER A 103 -18.33 3.46 -2.06
N LEU A 104 -18.08 4.75 -2.25
CA LEU A 104 -19.04 5.83 -2.00
C LEU A 104 -20.26 5.74 -2.92
N ALA A 105 -20.06 5.42 -4.20
CA ALA A 105 -21.17 5.22 -5.14
C ALA A 105 -22.02 4.01 -4.77
N VAL A 106 -21.39 2.89 -4.37
CA VAL A 106 -22.08 1.70 -3.89
C VAL A 106 -22.86 2.02 -2.61
N TRP A 107 -22.24 2.70 -1.65
CA TRP A 107 -22.90 3.14 -0.42
C TRP A 107 -24.11 4.02 -0.73
N TRP A 108 -23.96 4.98 -1.65
CA TRP A 108 -25.05 5.84 -2.10
C TRP A 108 -26.21 5.03 -2.67
N VAL A 109 -25.93 4.10 -3.59
CA VAL A 109 -26.95 3.26 -4.23
C VAL A 109 -27.71 2.40 -3.22
N PHE A 110 -27.01 1.80 -2.24
CA PHE A 110 -27.65 0.94 -1.24
C PHE A 110 -28.46 1.72 -0.21
N ASN A 111 -28.07 2.96 0.09
CA ASN A 111 -28.77 3.78 1.08
C ASN A 111 -29.80 4.73 0.44
N PHE A 112 -29.86 4.83 -0.90
CA PHE A 112 -30.71 5.80 -1.57
C PHE A 112 -32.20 5.62 -1.23
N GLN A 113 -32.79 6.64 -0.63
CA GLN A 113 -34.23 6.73 -0.37
C GLN A 113 -34.77 7.97 -1.07
N PRO A 114 -35.69 7.82 -2.05
CA PRO A 114 -36.19 8.93 -2.84
C PRO A 114 -36.75 10.08 -2.00
N ASP A 115 -37.43 9.74 -0.90
CA ASP A 115 -38.11 10.70 -0.03
C ASP A 115 -37.14 11.51 0.85
N HIS A 116 -35.90 11.06 1.00
CA HIS A 116 -34.88 11.67 1.89
C HIS A 116 -33.60 12.09 1.16
N TRP A 117 -33.64 12.27 -0.17
CA TRP A 117 -32.44 12.50 -0.97
C TRP A 117 -31.61 13.73 -0.54
N LEU A 118 -32.25 14.80 -0.03
CA LEU A 118 -31.55 15.97 0.49
C LEU A 118 -30.79 15.67 1.79
N ALA A 119 -31.42 14.92 2.71
CA ALA A 119 -30.78 14.49 3.95
C ALA A 119 -29.60 13.55 3.65
N GLN A 120 -29.76 12.64 2.69
CA GLN A 120 -28.71 11.74 2.25
C GLN A 120 -27.56 12.45 1.54
N LEU A 121 -27.85 13.45 0.71
CA LEU A 121 -26.82 14.28 0.09
C LEU A 121 -26.02 15.04 1.16
N ARG A 122 -26.70 15.57 2.17
CA ARG A 122 -26.05 16.21 3.31
C ARG A 122 -25.15 15.21 4.05
N ASP A 123 -25.66 14.04 4.41
CA ASP A 123 -24.91 13.00 5.11
C ASP A 123 -23.69 12.54 4.29
N PHE A 124 -23.87 12.38 2.97
CA PHE A 124 -22.78 12.07 2.04
C PHE A 124 -21.68 13.15 2.05
N LEU A 125 -22.07 14.43 1.97
CA LEU A 125 -21.15 15.55 2.02
C LEU A 125 -20.42 15.65 3.36
N HIS A 126 -21.00 15.14 4.46
CA HIS A 126 -20.33 15.04 5.76
C HIS A 126 -19.36 13.86 5.85
N VAL A 127 -19.73 12.72 5.28
CA VAL A 127 -18.88 11.51 5.29
C VAL A 127 -17.65 11.71 4.41
N LEU A 128 -17.76 12.45 3.30
CA LEU A 128 -16.67 12.62 2.34
C LEU A 128 -15.38 13.24 2.94
N PRO A 129 -15.40 14.38 3.66
CA PRO A 129 -14.21 14.96 4.29
C PRO A 129 -13.60 14.06 5.37
N VAL A 130 -14.44 13.41 6.18
CA VAL A 130 -14.02 12.45 7.21
C VAL A 130 -13.26 11.31 6.57
N TYR A 131 -13.81 10.77 5.50
CA TYR A 131 -13.23 9.68 4.75
C TYR A 131 -11.90 10.07 4.08
N VAL A 132 -11.88 11.21 3.38
CA VAL A 132 -10.66 11.74 2.72
C VAL A 132 -9.55 12.01 3.74
N SER A 133 -9.88 12.60 4.89
CA SER A 133 -8.89 12.89 5.94
C SER A 133 -8.32 11.62 6.58
N GLY A 134 -9.16 10.61 6.84
CA GLY A 134 -8.71 9.30 7.32
C GLY A 134 -7.76 8.62 6.31
N ALA A 135 -8.12 8.60 5.03
CA ALA A 135 -7.29 8.02 3.98
C ALA A 135 -5.94 8.72 3.83
N ILE A 136 -5.93 10.07 3.80
CA ILE A 136 -4.69 10.85 3.74
C ILE A 136 -3.83 10.59 4.98
N THR A 137 -4.44 10.52 6.17
CA THR A 137 -3.72 10.27 7.42
C THR A 137 -3.01 8.92 7.38
N VAL A 138 -3.72 7.84 7.02
CA VAL A 138 -3.11 6.51 6.89
C VAL A 138 -1.98 6.51 5.85
N MET A 139 -2.21 7.09 4.67
CA MET A 139 -1.18 7.19 3.63
C MET A 139 0.08 7.92 4.12
N MET A 140 -0.09 9.03 4.82
CA MET A 140 1.02 9.85 5.32
C MET A 140 1.75 9.16 6.46
N CYS A 141 1.03 8.60 7.42
CA CYS A 141 1.60 7.86 8.55
C CYS A 141 2.39 6.64 8.07
N ASP A 142 1.83 5.82 7.17
CA ASP A 142 2.53 4.67 6.60
C ASP A 142 3.75 5.10 5.81
N SER A 143 3.60 6.10 4.93
CA SER A 143 4.71 6.59 4.11
C SER A 143 5.86 7.14 4.94
N LEU A 144 5.57 7.88 6.01
CA LEU A 144 6.57 8.43 6.93
C LEU A 144 7.21 7.34 7.79
N ALA A 145 6.40 6.47 8.39
CA ALA A 145 6.86 5.35 9.21
C ALA A 145 7.80 4.46 8.41
N PHE A 146 7.44 4.14 7.18
CA PHE A 146 8.28 3.28 6.36
C PHE A 146 9.46 4.01 5.74
N ALA A 147 9.34 5.27 5.36
CA ALA A 147 10.50 6.03 4.89
C ALA A 147 11.57 6.14 5.99
N THR A 148 11.16 6.39 7.23
CA THR A 148 12.07 6.51 8.39
C THR A 148 12.71 5.17 8.77
N LEU A 149 11.91 4.10 8.83
CA LEU A 149 12.41 2.77 9.22
C LEU A 149 13.16 2.03 8.11
N HIS A 150 12.85 2.31 6.85
CA HIS A 150 13.53 1.70 5.71
C HIS A 150 14.92 2.32 5.55
N ARG A 151 15.86 1.84 6.37
CA ARG A 151 17.27 2.14 6.24
C ARG A 151 17.96 1.00 5.55
N ASP A 152 17.96 1.05 4.22
CA ASP A 152 18.83 0.17 3.44
C ASP A 152 20.29 0.53 3.75
N ARG A 153 20.93 -0.29 4.59
CA ARG A 153 22.34 -0.14 4.95
C ARG A 153 23.25 -0.46 3.77
N SER A 154 22.77 -1.22 2.78
CA SER A 154 23.58 -1.63 1.63
C SER A 154 23.65 -0.56 0.54
N ASN A 155 22.71 0.39 0.54
CA ASN A 155 22.68 1.48 -0.44
C ASN A 155 22.46 2.85 0.24
N PRO A 156 23.50 3.44 0.86
CA PRO A 156 23.40 4.78 1.46
C PRO A 156 23.08 5.86 0.42
N ALA A 157 23.34 5.60 -0.87
CA ALA A 157 23.00 6.48 -1.98
C ALA A 157 21.50 6.46 -2.35
N PHE A 158 20.71 5.56 -1.75
CA PHE A 158 19.26 5.55 -1.95
C PHE A 158 18.65 6.76 -1.23
N SER A 159 18.48 7.86 -1.98
CA SER A 159 18.04 9.13 -1.44
C SER A 159 16.68 9.02 -0.74
N TRP A 160 16.53 9.76 0.36
CA TRP A 160 15.28 9.84 1.13
C TRP A 160 14.04 10.02 0.24
N ARG A 161 14.16 10.84 -0.82
CA ARG A 161 13.11 11.09 -1.80
C ARG A 161 12.65 9.83 -2.53
N ARG A 162 13.55 8.92 -2.89
CA ARG A 162 13.19 7.64 -3.54
C ARG A 162 12.48 6.70 -2.58
N ARG A 163 12.86 6.68 -1.30
CA ARG A 163 12.21 5.88 -0.25
C ARG A 163 10.78 6.36 -0.03
N LEU A 164 10.62 7.66 0.18
CA LEU A 164 9.31 8.27 0.36
C LEU A 164 8.42 7.99 -0.84
N ARG A 165 8.92 8.19 -2.07
CA ARG A 165 8.16 7.90 -3.29
C ARG A 165 7.72 6.44 -3.39
N PHE A 166 8.60 5.49 -3.07
CA PHE A 166 8.26 4.07 -3.08
C PHE A 166 7.15 3.76 -2.09
N TRP A 167 7.23 4.28 -0.87
CA TRP A 167 6.21 4.02 0.14
C TRP A 167 4.89 4.74 -0.17
N VAL A 168 4.93 5.93 -0.75
CA VAL A 168 3.73 6.59 -1.29
C VAL A 168 3.07 5.73 -2.37
N LEU A 169 3.84 5.13 -3.29
CA LEU A 169 3.28 4.20 -4.28
C LEU A 169 2.60 3.00 -3.62
N VAL A 170 3.25 2.36 -2.65
CA VAL A 170 2.68 1.23 -1.90
C VAL A 170 1.39 1.65 -1.20
N SER A 171 1.41 2.77 -0.48
CA SER A 171 0.25 3.32 0.22
C SER A 171 -0.89 3.60 -0.75
N LEU A 172 -0.65 4.31 -1.86
CA LEU A 172 -1.67 4.60 -2.88
C LEU A 172 -2.31 3.35 -3.48
N TYR A 173 -1.52 2.32 -3.80
CA TYR A 173 -2.11 1.06 -4.25
C TYR A 173 -2.92 0.37 -3.15
N SER A 174 -2.43 0.38 -1.92
CA SER A 174 -3.11 -0.23 -0.77
C SER A 174 -4.35 0.56 -0.30
N THR A 175 -4.49 1.83 -0.68
CA THR A 175 -5.64 2.65 -0.27
C THR A 175 -6.96 2.28 -0.91
N CYS A 176 -6.94 1.40 -1.93
CA CYS A 176 -8.18 0.83 -2.42
C CYS A 176 -8.95 0.06 -1.34
N PHE A 177 -8.27 -0.42 -0.30
CA PHE A 177 -8.89 -1.12 0.83
C PHE A 177 -9.44 -0.18 1.89
N VAL A 178 -8.76 0.96 2.12
CA VAL A 178 -9.34 2.09 2.87
C VAL A 178 -10.63 2.55 2.19
N GLY A 179 -10.66 2.47 0.84
CA GLY A 179 -11.82 2.63 -0.04
C GLY A 179 -13.13 2.13 0.57
N ALA A 180 -13.09 0.95 1.17
CA ALA A 180 -14.27 0.24 1.63
C ALA A 180 -14.86 0.74 2.95
N TRP A 181 -14.18 1.59 3.73
CA TRP A 181 -14.66 2.03 5.04
C TRP A 181 -16.09 2.62 5.07
N PRO A 182 -16.59 3.33 4.03
CA PRO A 182 -17.98 3.78 4.02
C PRO A 182 -18.99 2.62 3.98
N LEU A 183 -18.59 1.47 3.41
CA LEU A 183 -19.40 0.27 3.32
C LEU A 183 -19.27 -0.62 4.55
N THR A 184 -18.12 -0.54 5.21
CA THR A 184 -17.69 -1.53 6.20
C THR A 184 -17.60 -0.98 7.61
N GLU A 185 -17.88 0.32 7.78
CA GLU A 185 -17.48 1.11 8.93
C GLU A 185 -15.95 1.15 9.10
N VAL A 186 -15.48 2.12 9.87
CA VAL A 186 -14.06 2.19 10.24
C VAL A 186 -13.81 1.07 11.27
N PRO A 187 -12.75 0.26 11.14
CA PRO A 187 -12.44 -0.75 12.15
C PRO A 187 -12.06 -0.05 13.46
N TRP A 188 -13.02 0.09 14.38
CA TRP A 188 -12.75 0.59 15.72
C TRP A 188 -12.06 -0.50 16.55
N ALA A 189 -10.95 -0.15 17.18
CA ALA A 189 -10.26 -1.01 18.14
C ALA A 189 -10.95 -0.97 19.51
N SER A 190 -12.28 -1.03 19.55
CA SER A 190 -12.99 -1.35 20.78
C SER A 190 -12.89 -2.88 20.95
N PRO A 191 -12.22 -3.40 22.00
CA PRO A 191 -12.22 -4.83 22.30
C PRO A 191 -13.62 -5.39 22.63
N LEU A 192 -14.66 -4.54 22.61
CA LEU A 192 -16.04 -4.85 22.96
C LEU A 192 -17.04 -4.67 21.79
N GLU A 193 -16.63 -4.15 20.63
CA GLU A 193 -17.55 -3.93 19.51
C GLU A 193 -17.64 -5.12 18.55
N ALA A 194 -18.87 -5.47 18.20
CA ALA A 194 -19.27 -6.69 17.52
C ALA A 194 -18.96 -6.74 16.01
N ASN A 195 -18.53 -5.62 15.41
CA ASN A 195 -18.48 -5.43 13.96
C ASN A 195 -17.14 -5.85 13.32
N PHE A 196 -16.18 -6.30 14.13
CA PHE A 196 -14.89 -6.77 13.64
C PHE A 196 -14.55 -8.16 14.18
N VAL A 197 -14.39 -9.14 13.30
CA VAL A 197 -14.03 -10.50 13.73
C VAL A 197 -12.52 -10.56 13.95
N TRP A 198 -12.10 -10.27 15.17
CA TRP A 198 -10.75 -10.58 15.62
C TRP A 198 -10.57 -12.09 15.71
N VAL A 199 -9.46 -12.63 15.21
CA VAL A 199 -9.12 -14.07 15.32
C VAL A 199 -9.17 -14.58 16.78
N GLY A 200 -9.05 -13.69 17.77
CA GLY A 200 -9.16 -14.03 19.20
C GLY A 200 -10.59 -14.10 19.75
N ASP A 201 -11.60 -13.56 19.07
CA ASP A 201 -12.98 -13.40 19.58
C ASP A 201 -13.93 -14.53 19.13
N LEU A 202 -13.37 -15.71 18.81
CA LEU A 202 -14.07 -16.88 18.26
C LEU A 202 -15.12 -17.53 19.19
N ARG A 203 -15.47 -16.92 20.34
CA ARG A 203 -16.17 -17.65 21.41
C ARG A 203 -17.70 -17.70 21.30
N VAL A 204 -18.42 -16.79 20.63
CA VAL A 204 -19.89 -16.92 20.44
C VAL A 204 -20.37 -16.13 19.21
N GLY A 205 -21.21 -16.70 18.34
CA GLY A 205 -21.94 -15.95 17.30
C GLY A 205 -21.18 -15.66 16.00
N LEU A 206 -20.19 -16.50 15.65
CA LEU A 206 -19.33 -16.32 14.47
C LEU A 206 -20.12 -16.14 13.17
N TRP A 207 -21.20 -16.90 12.98
CA TRP A 207 -21.94 -16.93 11.72
C TRP A 207 -22.78 -15.69 11.46
N SER A 208 -23.40 -15.09 12.49
CA SER A 208 -24.13 -13.83 12.35
C SER A 208 -23.16 -12.66 12.14
N LYS A 209 -22.10 -12.59 12.94
CA LYS A 209 -21.04 -11.58 12.77
C LYS A 209 -20.35 -11.70 11.41
N LEU A 210 -19.99 -12.91 10.95
CA LEU A 210 -19.40 -13.12 9.61
C LEU A 210 -20.35 -12.65 8.51
N ARG A 211 -21.66 -12.90 8.61
CA ARG A 211 -22.59 -12.46 7.57
C ARG A 211 -22.58 -10.95 7.40
N ASP A 212 -22.54 -10.22 8.51
CA ASP A 212 -22.65 -8.76 8.51
C ASP A 212 -21.28 -8.05 8.37
N SER A 213 -20.19 -8.73 8.73
CA SER A 213 -18.84 -8.13 8.78
C SER A 213 -17.72 -8.90 8.05
N ALA A 214 -18.01 -10.01 7.34
CA ALA A 214 -16.99 -10.76 6.61
C ALA A 214 -16.32 -9.93 5.53
N GLY A 215 -17.07 -9.07 4.83
CA GLY A 215 -16.50 -8.17 3.83
C GLY A 215 -15.46 -7.23 4.44
N VAL A 216 -15.81 -6.57 5.54
CA VAL A 216 -14.94 -5.66 6.33
C VAL A 216 -13.67 -6.36 6.76
N THR A 217 -13.86 -7.51 7.39
CA THR A 217 -12.79 -8.30 7.98
C THR A 217 -11.85 -8.83 6.90
N LEU A 218 -12.39 -9.32 5.78
CA LEU A 218 -11.62 -9.81 4.65
C LEU A 218 -10.82 -8.70 3.98
N ILE A 219 -11.43 -7.52 3.76
CA ILE A 219 -10.76 -6.36 3.17
C ILE A 219 -9.61 -5.88 4.07
N PHE A 220 -9.82 -5.81 5.38
CA PHE A 220 -8.79 -5.43 6.34
C PHE A 220 -7.63 -6.43 6.37
N TYR A 221 -7.91 -7.73 6.49
CA TYR A 221 -6.86 -8.75 6.47
C TYR A 221 -6.14 -8.78 5.13
N TRP A 222 -6.84 -8.51 4.02
CA TRP A 222 -6.22 -8.41 2.70
C TRP A 222 -5.20 -7.27 2.63
N TRP A 223 -5.61 -6.07 3.07
CA TRP A 223 -4.74 -4.90 3.16
C TRP A 223 -3.47 -5.20 3.96
N TRP A 224 -3.65 -5.84 5.12
CA TRP A 224 -2.56 -6.31 5.97
C TRP A 224 -1.64 -7.32 5.28
N MET A 225 -2.20 -8.28 4.54
CA MET A 225 -1.40 -9.25 3.80
C MET A 225 -0.54 -8.57 2.72
N VAL A 226 -1.09 -7.58 1.99
CA VAL A 226 -0.34 -6.84 0.96
C VAL A 226 0.81 -6.07 1.60
N LEU A 227 0.53 -5.24 2.61
CA LEU A 227 1.56 -4.45 3.30
C LEU A 227 2.59 -5.35 3.98
N GLY A 228 2.15 -6.36 4.73
CA GLY A 228 3.01 -7.33 5.39
C GLY A 228 3.92 -8.06 4.41
N THR A 229 3.41 -8.45 3.23
CA THR A 229 4.21 -9.09 2.19
C THR A 229 5.27 -8.14 1.61
N VAL A 230 4.91 -6.88 1.34
CA VAL A 230 5.87 -5.86 0.90
C VAL A 230 6.94 -5.67 1.96
N LEU A 231 6.56 -5.54 3.23
CA LEU A 231 7.49 -5.36 4.34
C LEU A 231 8.43 -6.55 4.51
N LEU A 232 7.92 -7.78 4.50
CA LEU A 232 8.70 -9.01 4.64
C LEU A 232 9.71 -9.20 3.51
N LEU A 233 9.32 -8.88 2.28
CA LEU A 233 10.18 -9.08 1.10
C LEU A 233 11.18 -7.95 0.90
N ARG A 234 10.89 -6.74 1.38
CA ARG A 234 11.72 -5.54 1.14
C ARG A 234 12.58 -5.11 2.30
N ASN A 235 12.21 -5.42 3.54
CA ASN A 235 12.98 -5.01 4.69
C ASN A 235 13.97 -6.10 5.13
N ARG A 236 15.23 -5.70 5.27
CA ARG A 236 16.22 -6.40 6.07
C ARG A 236 16.86 -5.41 7.04
N PRO A 237 17.03 -5.78 8.32
CA PRO A 237 16.74 -7.07 8.95
C PRO A 237 15.24 -7.36 9.18
N ARG A 238 14.85 -8.65 9.22
CA ARG A 238 13.44 -9.09 9.30
C ARG A 238 12.71 -8.66 10.57
N TRP A 239 13.41 -8.40 11.67
CA TRP A 239 12.78 -7.91 12.90
C TRP A 239 12.13 -6.52 12.73
N LEU A 240 12.63 -5.70 11.79
CA LEU A 240 11.99 -4.41 11.46
C LEU A 240 10.56 -4.61 10.94
N VAL A 241 10.25 -5.78 10.37
CA VAL A 241 8.90 -6.10 9.93
C VAL A 241 7.93 -6.08 11.11
N LEU A 242 8.32 -6.57 12.28
CA LEU A 242 7.46 -6.55 13.47
C LEU A 242 7.15 -5.12 13.91
N VAL A 243 8.15 -4.23 13.86
CA VAL A 243 7.98 -2.80 14.17
C VAL A 243 7.11 -2.12 13.11
N CYS A 244 7.34 -2.39 11.83
CA CYS A 244 6.57 -1.85 10.73
C CYS A 244 5.10 -2.31 10.78
N VAL A 245 4.86 -3.58 11.11
CA VAL A 245 3.52 -4.13 11.37
C VAL A 245 2.86 -3.32 12.48
N LEU A 246 3.51 -3.15 13.63
CA LEU A 246 2.94 -2.35 14.72
C LEU A 246 2.62 -0.91 14.29
N LEU A 247 3.46 -0.29 13.47
CA LEU A 247 3.20 1.07 12.98
C LEU A 247 2.04 1.16 11.99
N VAL A 248 1.85 0.16 11.11
CA VAL A 248 0.66 0.06 10.25
C VAL A 248 -0.61 -0.08 11.09
N TYR A 249 -0.53 -0.85 12.18
CA TYR A 249 -1.63 -0.98 13.11
C TYR A 249 -1.97 0.37 13.76
N LEU A 250 -0.94 1.06 14.26
CA LEU A 250 -1.10 2.37 14.89
C LEU A 250 -1.53 3.46 13.91
N SER A 251 -1.13 3.39 12.64
CA SER A 251 -1.56 4.34 11.60
C SER A 251 -3.03 4.14 11.24
N ALA A 252 -3.50 2.89 11.11
CA ALA A 252 -4.91 2.59 10.92
C ALA A 252 -5.75 3.12 12.09
N TRP A 253 -5.28 2.89 13.32
CA TRP A 253 -5.94 3.38 14.53
C TRP A 253 -5.96 4.91 14.59
N GLY A 254 -4.83 5.57 14.32
CA GLY A 254 -4.74 7.02 14.27
C GLY A 254 -5.64 7.63 13.19
N GLY A 255 -5.67 7.04 11.99
CA GLY A 255 -6.58 7.44 10.92
C GLY A 255 -8.05 7.31 11.30
N SER A 256 -8.38 6.26 12.06
CA SER A 256 -9.73 6.04 12.60
C SER A 256 -10.13 7.15 13.57
N ILE A 257 -9.24 7.49 14.51
CA ILE A 257 -9.45 8.58 15.47
C ILE A 257 -9.63 9.91 14.72
N VAL A 258 -8.72 10.26 13.82
CA VAL A 258 -8.81 11.52 13.07
C VAL A 258 -10.12 11.60 12.29
N GLY A 259 -10.57 10.49 11.70
CA GLY A 259 -11.89 10.42 11.07
C GLY A 259 -13.02 10.73 12.05
N SER A 260 -13.03 10.11 13.23
CA SER A 260 -14.06 10.35 14.26
C SER A 260 -14.06 11.80 14.77
N TRP A 261 -12.89 12.41 14.93
CA TRP A 261 -12.76 13.81 15.34
C TRP A 261 -13.25 14.75 14.23
N ALA A 262 -12.91 14.48 12.97
CA ALA A 262 -13.43 15.23 11.84
C ALA A 262 -14.96 15.13 11.77
N TYR A 263 -15.53 13.96 12.06
CA TYR A 263 -16.97 13.77 12.11
C TYR A 263 -17.62 14.58 13.25
N ALA A 264 -17.05 14.53 14.46
CA ALA A 264 -17.54 15.30 15.59
C ALA A 264 -17.50 16.81 15.35
N LEU A 265 -16.39 17.33 14.83
CA LEU A 265 -16.22 18.76 14.51
C LEU A 265 -17.21 19.24 13.44
N LEU A 266 -17.53 18.39 12.46
CA LEU A 266 -18.51 18.71 11.42
C LEU A 266 -19.96 18.58 11.93
N GLY A 267 -20.22 17.70 12.89
CA GLY A 267 -21.54 17.47 13.47
C GLY A 267 -21.98 18.51 14.50
N GLU A 268 -21.05 19.09 15.26
CA GLU A 268 -21.35 20.10 16.29
C GLU A 268 -21.60 21.52 15.73
N GLY A 269 -21.19 21.80 14.49
CA GLY A 269 -21.30 23.14 13.89
C GLY A 269 -22.61 23.47 13.17
N LEU A 270 -23.62 22.59 13.21
CA LEU A 270 -24.82 22.67 12.37
C LEU A 270 -26.15 22.67 13.13
N TRP A 271 -26.12 23.02 14.43
CA TRP A 271 -27.31 23.26 15.23
C TRP A 271 -27.49 24.73 15.57
#